data_AF-A0A2L2Z4I7-F1
#
_entry.id   AF-A0A2L2Z4I7-F1
#
_cell.length_a   1.000
_cell.length_b   1.000
_cell.length_c   1.000
_cell.angle_alpha   90.00
_cell.angle_beta   90.00
_cell.angle_gamma   90.00
#
_symmetry.space_group_name_H-M   'P 1'
#
loop_
_entity.id
_entity.type
_entity.pdbx_description
1 polymer ?
#
loop_
_entity_poly.entity_id
_entity_poly.type
_entity_poly.pdbx_seq_one_letter_code
_entity_poly.pdbx_strand_id
1 'polypeptide(L)' 'NDKWRQLFDTFANEGFGEIPWYDFLVALESPDFQECIEPSKREVLASRARENKTYAITFDDFVAV' A
#
# COMPACT_ATOMS: atom_id res chain seq x y z
N ASN A 1 -3.28 15.58 -3.30
CA ASN A 1 -4.38 14.66 -2.92
C ASN A 1 -3.88 13.83 -1.76
N ASP A 2 -3.87 14.49 -0.61
CA ASP A 2 -3.00 14.21 0.53
C ASP A 2 -3.51 13.03 1.36
N LYS A 3 -4.76 12.62 1.14
CA LYS A 3 -5.40 11.48 1.80
C LYS A 3 -4.63 10.17 1.56
N TRP A 4 -4.16 9.94 0.33
CA TRP A 4 -3.37 8.75 0.02
C TRP A 4 -2.03 8.75 0.73
N ARG A 5 -1.41 9.93 0.81
CA ARG A 5 -0.13 10.09 1.49
C ARG A 5 -0.28 9.89 2.98
N GLN A 6 -1.30 10.47 3.61
CA GLN A 6 -1.61 10.26 5.02
C GLN A 6 -1.93 8.79 5.35
N LEU A 7 -2.71 8.13 4.49
CA LEU A 7 -2.98 6.69 4.64
C LEU A 7 -1.67 5.90 4.55
N PHE A 8 -0.84 6.17 3.55
CA PHE A 8 0.43 5.49 3.36
C PHE A 8 1.41 5.77 4.51
N ASP A 9 1.53 7.01 4.98
CA ASP A 9 2.36 7.42 6.13
C ASP A 9 1.95 6.70 7.42
N THR A 10 0.64 6.43 7.59
CA THR A 10 0.14 5.67 8.76
C THR A 10 0.71 4.26 8.83
N PHE A 11 1.01 3.64 7.69
CA PHE A 11 1.55 2.28 7.60
C PHE A 11 3.02 2.24 7.22
N ALA A 12 3.59 3.33 6.72
CA ALA A 12 4.99 3.42 6.35
C ALA A 12 5.85 3.45 7.60
N ASN A 13 6.96 2.71 7.55
CA ASN A 13 7.92 2.77 8.63
C ASN A 13 8.55 4.16 8.63
N GLU A 14 8.41 4.89 9.75
CA GLU A 14 8.89 6.26 9.97
C GLU A 14 10.39 6.32 9.66
N GLY A 15 10.75 6.68 8.42
CA GLY A 15 12.16 6.83 8.01
C GLY A 15 12.45 6.53 6.54
N PHE A 16 11.72 5.62 5.89
CA PHE A 16 12.00 5.23 4.50
C PHE A 16 10.88 5.58 3.51
N GLY A 17 9.67 5.87 3.98
CA GLY A 17 8.55 6.19 3.09
C GLY A 17 8.14 5.00 2.20
N GLU A 18 8.41 3.79 2.67
CA GLU A 18 8.07 2.52 2.03
C GLU A 18 7.41 1.59 3.06
N ILE A 19 6.48 0.76 2.58
CA ILE A 19 5.78 -0.23 3.40
C ILE A 19 6.25 -1.62 2.95
N PRO A 20 6.82 -2.45 3.83
CA PRO A 20 7.14 -3.83 3.49
C PRO A 20 5.91 -4.54 2.91
N TRP A 21 6.10 -5.40 1.91
CA TRP A 21 4.96 -6.07 1.27
C TRP A 21 4.11 -6.88 2.27
N TYR A 22 4.75 -7.42 3.29
CA TYR A 22 4.08 -8.13 4.38
C TYR A 22 3.10 -7.21 5.13
N ASP A 23 3.58 -6.09 5.66
CA ASP A 23 2.75 -5.09 6.34
C ASP A 23 1.70 -4.48 5.41
N PHE A 24 2.05 -4.26 4.14
CA PHE A 24 1.13 -3.73 3.15
C PHE A 24 -0.03 -4.68 2.86
N LEU A 25 0.22 -6.00 2.78
CA LEU A 25 -0.83 -7.01 2.62
C LEU A 25 -1.76 -7.04 3.83
N VAL A 26 -1.22 -6.94 5.05
CA VAL A 26 -2.01 -6.83 6.29
C VAL A 26 -2.85 -5.54 6.27
N ALA A 27 -2.28 -4.43 5.81
CA ALA A 27 -3.00 -3.17 5.65
C ALA A 27 -4.13 -3.30 4.61
N LEU A 28 -3.89 -3.95 3.46
CA LEU A 28 -4.92 -4.19 2.44
C LEU A 28 -6.11 -5.02 2.98
N GLU A 29 -5.88 -5.91 3.94
CA GLU A 29 -6.94 -6.67 4.61
C GLU A 29 -7.65 -5.87 5.71
N SER A 30 -7.08 -4.76 6.17
CA SER A 30 -7.65 -3.95 7.25
C SER A 30 -8.85 -3.11 6.79
N PRO A 31 -9.93 -3.02 7.59
CA PRO A 31 -11.17 -2.36 7.20
C PRO A 31 -10.96 -0.90 6.78
N ASP A 32 -10.11 -0.14 7.48
CA ASP A 32 -9.77 1.25 7.12
C ASP A 32 -9.23 1.40 5.69
N PHE A 33 -8.40 0.45 5.26
CA PHE A 33 -7.83 0.43 3.92
C PHE A 33 -8.86 -0.02 2.89
N GLN A 34 -9.75 -0.94 3.27
CA GLN A 34 -10.85 -1.40 2.42
C GLN A 34 -11.90 -0.32 2.17
N GLU A 35 -12.16 0.54 3.16
CA GLU A 35 -13.04 1.70 3.05
C GLU A 35 -12.40 2.84 2.25
N CYS A 36 -11.06 2.93 2.27
CA CYS A 36 -10.33 3.94 1.50
C CYS A 36 -10.06 3.52 0.05
N ILE A 37 -9.87 2.23 -0.24
CA ILE A 37 -9.48 1.69 -1.54
C ILE A 37 -10.53 0.77 -2.15
N GLU A 38 -10.92 1.10 -3.37
CA GLU A 38 -11.80 0.28 -4.20
C GLU A 38 -11.24 -1.14 -4.42
N PRO A 39 -12.10 -2.17 -4.42
CA PRO A 39 -11.67 -3.56 -4.51
C PRO A 39 -10.81 -3.83 -5.75
N SER A 40 -11.09 -3.20 -6.89
CA SER A 40 -10.30 -3.34 -8.12
C SER A 40 -8.85 -2.88 -7.93
N LYS A 41 -8.62 -1.72 -7.30
CA LYS A 41 -7.26 -1.23 -7.03
C LYS A 41 -6.55 -2.12 -6.00
N ARG A 42 -7.28 -2.67 -5.03
CA ARG A 42 -6.76 -3.61 -4.02
C ARG A 42 -6.25 -4.90 -4.65
N GLU A 43 -6.98 -5.45 -5.61
CA GLU A 43 -6.56 -6.66 -6.34
C GLU A 43 -5.28 -6.42 -7.15
N VAL A 44 -5.15 -5.27 -7.81
CA VAL A 44 -3.92 -4.93 -8.53
C VAL A 44 -2.74 -4.75 -7.58
N LEU A 45 -2.95 -4.06 -6.45
CA LEU A 45 -1.93 -3.86 -5.41
C LEU A 45 -1.48 -5.19 -4.78
N ALA A 46 -2.41 -6.11 -4.51
CA ALA A 46 -2.12 -7.45 -3.99
C ALA A 46 -1.38 -8.32 -5.02
N SER A 47 -1.74 -8.21 -6.30
CA SER A 47 -1.05 -8.90 -7.39
C SER A 47 0.38 -8.38 -7.55
N ARG A 48 0.56 -7.05 -7.51
CA ARG A 48 1.86 -6.38 -7.43
C ARG A 48 2.68 -6.90 -6.25
N ALA A 49 2.11 -7.01 -5.05
CA ALA A 49 2.84 -7.52 -3.89
C ALA A 49 3.38 -8.95 -4.09
N ARG A 50 2.67 -9.78 -4.87
CA ARG A 50 3.08 -11.17 -5.19
C ARG A 50 4.11 -11.26 -6.32
N GLU A 51 4.04 -10.35 -7.30
CA GLU A 51 4.93 -10.36 -8.46
C GLU A 51 6.18 -9.47 -8.29
N ASN A 52 6.21 -8.62 -7.26
CA ASN A 52 7.29 -7.68 -7.06
C ASN A 52 8.62 -8.35 -6.69
N LYS A 53 9.71 -7.74 -7.17
CA LYS A 53 11.09 -8.13 -6.86
C LYS A 53 11.69 -7.31 -5.71
N THR A 54 10.96 -6.32 -5.22
CA THR A 54 11.35 -5.45 -4.10
C THR A 54 10.84 -6.03 -2.78
N TYR A 55 11.40 -5.58 -1.67
CA TYR A 55 10.95 -5.98 -0.33
C TYR A 55 9.78 -5.13 0.21
N ALA A 56 9.56 -3.96 -0.40
CA ALA A 56 8.55 -2.99 0.01
C ALA A 56 7.91 -2.29 -1.20
N ILE A 57 6.72 -1.73 -0.98
CA ILE A 57 6.06 -0.80 -1.89
C ILE A 57 6.45 0.64 -1.53
N THR A 58 6.69 1.47 -2.54
CA THR A 58 6.91 2.91 -2.36
C THR A 58 5.61 3.68 -2.55
N PHE A 59 5.54 4.91 -2.03
CA PHE A 59 4.38 5.77 -2.30
C PHE A 59 4.16 5.99 -3.80
N ASP A 60 5.23 6.13 -4.58
CA ASP A 60 5.19 6.32 -6.03
C ASP A 60 4.54 5.11 -6.73
N ASP A 61 4.95 3.90 -6.35
CA ASP A 61 4.32 2.66 -6.84
C ASP A 61 2.85 2.57 -6.47
N PHE A 62 2.49 2.99 -5.24
CA PHE A 62 1.11 2.95 -4.77
C PHE A 62 0.18 3.91 -5.53
N VAL A 63 0.67 5.11 -5.89
CA VAL A 63 -0.11 6.08 -6.68
C VAL A 63 -0.10 5.77 -8.17
N ALA A 64 0.90 5.03 -8.67
CA ALA A 64 1.01 4.65 -10.07
C ALA A 64 0.05 3.52 -10.50
N VAL A 65 -0.54 2.79 -9.54
CA VAL A 65 -1.62 1.80 -9.77
C VAL A 65 -2.97 2.48 -9.92
#